data_AF-A0A378K539-F1
#
_entry.id   AF-A0A378K539-F1
#
_cell.length_a   1.000
_cell.length_b   1.000
_cell.length_c   1.000
_cell.angle_alpha   90.00
_cell.angle_beta   90.00
_cell.angle_gamma   90.00
#
_symmetry.space_group_name_H-M   'P 1'
#
loop_
_entity.id
_entity.type
_entity.pdbx_description
1 polymer ?
#
loop_
_entity_poly.entity_id
_entity_poly.type
_entity_poly.pdbx_seq_one_letter_code
_entity_poly.pdbx_strand_id
1 'polypeptide(L)'
;MKLLVIVLCLLSERFLIHSVSYQRFSWFNNYCLFLKKFIDKNEYFSNPWATLIAIILPIVFLTFLIYFSLQSILFGLFGLILSLFIFYYCLGPQNAFYPILKKQANQTETDAIGEYFAEVNSQLFAVVFWYIIAGPIAALTYRLIALCKEINFISTQASQITSILEWIPARITALLFLLVGNFQRGFHLFVQYVLTSPDSNDKILRGCGLQAVRINDTEEVPMAAAENLVEHATIVLLVFIALFTLVAWL
;
A
#
# COMPACT_ATOMS: atom_id res chain seq x y z
N MET A 1 -15.16 -14.42 0.76
CA MET A 1 -13.77 -14.93 0.93
C MET A 1 -12.74 -13.81 1.06
N LYS A 2 -12.77 -12.75 0.24
CA LYS A 2 -11.79 -11.62 0.32
C LYS A 2 -11.68 -10.99 1.72
N LEU A 3 -12.80 -10.68 2.39
CA LEU A 3 -12.78 -10.10 3.75
C LEU A 3 -12.05 -10.99 4.76
N LEU A 4 -12.28 -12.31 4.72
CA LEU A 4 -11.60 -13.26 5.60
C LEU A 4 -10.08 -13.23 5.40
N VAL A 5 -9.62 -13.16 4.15
CA VAL A 5 -8.19 -13.06 3.83
C VAL A 5 -7.61 -11.76 4.40
N ILE A 6 -8.27 -10.62 4.18
CA ILE A 6 -7.80 -9.33 4.70
C ILE A 6 -7.71 -9.38 6.23
N VAL A 7 -8.76 -9.84 6.92
CA VAL A 7 -8.80 -9.90 8.38
C VAL A 7 -7.71 -10.83 8.91
N LEU A 8 -7.56 -12.04 8.36
CA LEU A 8 -6.53 -12.98 8.80
C LEU A 8 -5.11 -12.43 8.58
N CYS A 9 -4.84 -11.82 7.42
CA CYS A 9 -3.53 -11.26 7.12
C CYS A 9 -3.21 -10.03 7.99
N LEU A 10 -4.18 -9.15 8.25
CA LEU A 10 -3.95 -7.97 9.11
C LEU A 10 -3.80 -8.36 10.59
N LEU A 11 -4.57 -9.35 11.06
CA LEU A 11 -4.35 -9.93 12.39
C LEU A 11 -2.96 -10.56 12.48
N SER A 12 -2.53 -11.29 11.44
CA SER A 12 -1.18 -11.86 11.39
C SER A 12 -0.09 -10.79 11.41
N GLU A 13 -0.21 -9.74 10.61
CA GLU A 13 0.79 -8.65 10.54
C GLU A 13 0.91 -7.90 11.88
N ARG A 14 -0.21 -7.74 12.59
CA ARG A 14 -0.24 -7.11 13.92
C ARG A 14 0.43 -7.96 15.00
N PHE A 15 0.15 -9.27 15.05
CA PHE A 15 0.52 -10.11 16.19
C PHE A 15 1.75 -11.01 15.98
N LEU A 16 2.03 -11.46 14.76
CA LEU A 16 2.92 -12.61 14.54
C LEU A 16 4.33 -12.25 14.03
N ILE A 17 4.53 -11.11 13.36
CA ILE A 17 5.77 -10.87 12.61
C ILE A 17 6.31 -9.45 12.82
N HIS A 18 7.01 -9.24 13.93
CA HIS A 18 7.76 -8.00 14.17
C HIS A 18 9.12 -7.96 13.45
N SER A 19 9.66 -9.10 12.98
CA SER A 19 11.07 -9.19 12.52
C SER A 19 11.31 -9.76 11.12
N VAL A 20 10.34 -10.40 10.45
CA VAL A 20 10.58 -11.07 9.13
C VAL A 20 10.24 -10.18 7.93
N SER A 21 9.67 -8.98 8.14
CA SER A 21 9.22 -8.12 7.04
C SER A 21 10.36 -7.55 6.18
N TYR A 22 11.51 -7.23 6.78
CA TYR A 22 12.59 -6.47 6.13
C TYR A 22 13.27 -7.15 4.94
N GLN A 23 13.14 -8.47 4.78
CA GLN A 23 13.80 -9.21 3.70
C GLN A 23 12.87 -9.68 2.58
N ARG A 24 11.55 -9.43 2.70
CA ARG A 24 10.50 -9.94 1.77
C ARG A 24 10.85 -9.69 0.29
N PHE A 25 11.34 -8.49 -0.02
CA PHE A 25 11.60 -8.05 -1.40
C PHE A 25 13.07 -7.93 -1.79
N SER A 26 14.00 -8.44 -0.97
CA SER A 26 15.44 -8.34 -1.25
C SER A 26 15.84 -8.97 -2.60
N TRP A 27 15.13 -10.01 -3.03
CA TRP A 27 15.32 -10.65 -4.33
C TRP A 27 14.89 -9.79 -5.52
N PHE A 28 13.97 -8.83 -5.33
CA PHE A 28 13.36 -8.07 -6.42
C PHE A 28 14.39 -7.16 -7.11
N ASN A 29 15.30 -6.55 -6.34
CA ASN A 29 16.38 -5.75 -6.91
C ASN A 29 17.29 -6.61 -7.81
N ASN A 30 17.65 -7.81 -7.34
CA ASN A 30 18.45 -8.76 -8.13
C ASN A 30 17.72 -9.22 -9.40
N TYR A 31 16.40 -9.43 -9.31
CA TYR A 31 15.55 -9.75 -10.46
C TYR A 31 15.54 -8.61 -11.49
N CYS A 32 15.33 -7.36 -11.07
CA CYS A 32 15.38 -6.19 -11.94
C CYS A 32 16.74 -6.03 -12.62
N LEU A 33 17.84 -6.23 -11.88
CA LEU A 33 19.20 -6.19 -12.43
C LEU A 33 19.47 -7.34 -13.39
N PHE A 34 18.95 -8.54 -13.11
CA PHE A 34 19.05 -9.67 -14.02
C PHE A 34 18.31 -9.38 -15.32
N LEU A 35 17.05 -8.94 -15.26
CA LEU A 35 16.28 -8.58 -16.46
C LEU A 35 16.92 -7.45 -17.25
N LYS A 36 17.46 -6.43 -16.57
CA LYS A 36 18.13 -5.32 -17.23
C LYS A 36 19.27 -5.80 -18.15
N LYS A 37 20.04 -6.80 -17.73
CA LYS A 37 21.12 -7.38 -18.57
C LYS A 37 20.60 -8.05 -19.85
N PHE A 38 19.37 -8.57 -19.86
CA PHE A 38 18.75 -9.14 -21.06
C PHE A 38 18.10 -8.04 -21.92
N ILE A 39 17.52 -7.04 -21.26
CA ILE A 39 16.85 -5.90 -21.86
C ILE A 39 17.84 -5.01 -22.63
N ASP A 40 19.00 -4.70 -22.04
CA ASP A 40 20.03 -3.84 -22.64
C ASP A 40 20.64 -4.45 -23.93
N LYS A 41 20.45 -5.75 -24.18
CA LYS A 41 20.88 -6.41 -25.43
C LYS A 41 19.91 -6.19 -26.60
N ASN A 42 18.67 -5.78 -26.33
CA ASN A 42 17.63 -5.61 -27.33
C ASN A 42 17.26 -4.12 -27.46
N GLU A 43 17.56 -3.49 -28.60
CA GLU A 43 17.31 -2.06 -28.84
C GLU A 43 15.84 -1.64 -28.64
N TYR A 44 14.88 -2.55 -28.86
CA TYR A 44 13.45 -2.35 -28.66
C TYR A 44 13.06 -1.96 -27.21
N PHE A 45 13.89 -2.27 -26.21
CA PHE A 45 13.61 -1.94 -24.82
C PHE A 45 14.32 -0.66 -24.33
N SER A 46 14.75 0.23 -25.24
CA SER A 46 15.26 1.55 -24.86
C SER A 46 14.21 2.44 -24.16
N ASN A 47 12.91 2.16 -24.34
CA ASN A 47 11.85 2.93 -23.70
C ASN A 47 11.64 2.47 -22.23
N PRO A 48 11.79 3.35 -21.23
CA PRO A 48 11.60 3.02 -19.82
C PRO A 48 10.22 2.40 -19.50
N TRP A 49 9.17 2.81 -20.20
CA TRP A 49 7.83 2.23 -20.03
C TRP A 49 7.76 0.77 -20.45
N ALA A 50 8.44 0.42 -21.55
CA ALA A 50 8.53 -0.95 -22.02
C ALA A 50 9.32 -1.82 -21.03
N THR A 51 10.39 -1.27 -20.44
CA THR A 51 11.18 -1.99 -19.41
C THR A 51 10.37 -2.26 -18.15
N LEU A 52 9.55 -1.30 -17.70
CA LEU A 52 8.66 -1.48 -16.54
C LEU A 52 7.65 -2.61 -16.79
N ILE A 53 7.01 -2.60 -17.96
CA ILE A 53 6.06 -3.66 -18.33
C ILE A 53 6.77 -5.01 -18.42
N ALA A 54 7.95 -5.07 -19.03
CA ALA A 54 8.72 -6.30 -19.17
C ALA A 54 9.15 -6.90 -17.82
N ILE A 55 9.34 -6.08 -16.79
CA ILE A 55 9.67 -6.53 -15.43
C ILE A 55 8.45 -7.09 -14.72
N ILE A 56 7.29 -6.44 -14.86
CA ILE A 56 6.10 -6.78 -14.08
C ILE A 56 5.33 -7.95 -14.71
N LEU A 57 5.22 -7.95 -16.05
CA LEU A 57 4.40 -8.90 -16.81
C LEU A 57 4.72 -10.38 -16.49
N PRO A 58 5.99 -10.83 -16.42
CA PRO A 58 6.29 -12.24 -16.18
C PRO A 58 5.81 -12.73 -14.81
N ILE A 59 6.01 -11.92 -13.76
CA ILE A 59 5.61 -12.29 -12.40
C ILE A 59 4.08 -12.30 -12.29
N VAL A 60 3.41 -11.29 -12.83
CA VAL A 60 1.95 -11.19 -12.81
C VAL A 60 1.33 -12.33 -13.62
N PHE A 61 1.85 -12.62 -14.81
CA PHE A 61 1.34 -13.69 -15.67
C PHE A 61 1.55 -15.08 -15.05
N LEU A 62 2.72 -15.35 -14.48
CA LEU A 62 3.00 -16.61 -13.80
C LEU A 62 2.08 -16.79 -12.59
N THR A 63 1.91 -15.73 -11.78
CA THR A 63 1.01 -15.77 -10.61
C THR A 63 -0.45 -15.95 -11.04
N PHE A 64 -0.87 -15.29 -12.11
CA PHE A 64 -2.20 -15.45 -12.69
C PHE A 64 -2.46 -16.89 -13.13
N LEU A 65 -1.50 -17.52 -13.83
CA LEU A 65 -1.62 -18.90 -14.30
C LEU A 65 -1.73 -19.87 -13.12
N ILE A 66 -0.87 -19.73 -12.11
CA ILE A 66 -0.93 -20.55 -10.89
C ILE A 66 -2.29 -20.34 -10.20
N TYR A 67 -2.72 -19.09 -10.02
CA TYR A 67 -4.00 -18.80 -9.37
C TYR A 67 -5.19 -19.40 -10.12
N PHE A 68 -5.23 -19.25 -11.45
CA PHE A 68 -6.28 -19.80 -12.29
C PHE A 68 -6.32 -21.34 -12.24
N SER A 69 -5.16 -22.00 -12.26
CA SER A 69 -5.07 -23.46 -12.19
C SER A 69 -5.52 -24.01 -10.84
N LEU A 70 -5.12 -23.36 -9.74
CA LEU A 70 -5.45 -23.81 -8.38
C LEU A 70 -6.89 -23.47 -7.97
N GLN A 71 -7.53 -22.47 -8.60
CA GLN A 71 -8.90 -22.08 -8.27
C GLN A 71 -9.91 -23.21 -8.52
N SER A 72 -9.70 -24.02 -9.57
CA SER A 72 -10.59 -25.14 -9.92
C SER A 72 -10.42 -26.38 -9.03
N ILE A 73 -9.38 -26.41 -8.20
CA ILE A 73 -8.99 -27.55 -7.37
C ILE A 73 -9.59 -27.40 -5.94
N LEU A 74 -10.16 -28.48 -5.41
CA LEU A 74 -10.84 -28.55 -4.09
C LEU A 74 -11.79 -27.37 -3.79
N PHE A 75 -12.80 -27.14 -4.66
CA PHE A 75 -13.86 -26.13 -4.42
C PHE A 75 -13.34 -24.70 -4.15
N GLY A 76 -12.12 -24.36 -4.62
CA GLY A 76 -11.53 -23.03 -4.44
C GLY A 76 -10.77 -22.81 -3.13
N LEU A 77 -10.62 -23.84 -2.27
CA LEU A 77 -9.88 -23.72 -1.01
C LEU A 77 -8.40 -23.42 -1.23
N PHE A 78 -7.77 -24.04 -2.22
CA PHE A 78 -6.39 -23.71 -2.60
C PHE A 78 -6.26 -22.29 -3.16
N GLY A 79 -7.28 -21.81 -3.88
CA GLY A 79 -7.36 -20.41 -4.31
C GLY A 79 -7.39 -19.44 -3.12
N LEU A 80 -8.11 -19.78 -2.05
CA LEU A 80 -8.12 -19.01 -0.81
C LEU A 80 -6.72 -18.96 -0.18
N ILE A 81 -6.09 -20.12 0.03
CA ILE A 81 -4.75 -20.21 0.62
C ILE A 81 -3.74 -19.40 -0.20
N LEU A 82 -3.76 -19.53 -1.53
CA LEU A 82 -2.88 -18.77 -2.40
C LEU A 82 -3.17 -17.27 -2.33
N SER A 83 -4.44 -16.86 -2.28
CA SER A 83 -4.80 -15.45 -2.12
C SER A 83 -4.33 -14.88 -0.79
N LEU A 84 -4.31 -15.69 0.28
CA LEU A 84 -3.79 -15.32 1.59
C LEU A 84 -2.28 -15.10 1.51
N PHE A 85 -1.54 -16.02 0.88
CA PHE A 85 -0.10 -15.86 0.67
C PHE A 85 0.23 -14.63 -0.20
N ILE A 86 -0.48 -14.45 -1.32
CA ILE A 86 -0.25 -13.31 -2.21
C ILE A 86 -0.55 -12.00 -1.47
N PHE A 87 -1.71 -11.89 -0.82
CA PHE A 87 -2.10 -10.66 -0.13
C PHE A 87 -1.12 -10.32 1.01
N TYR A 88 -0.76 -11.31 1.82
CA TYR A 88 0.26 -11.15 2.87
C TYR A 88 1.60 -10.69 2.28
N TYR A 89 2.03 -11.32 1.19
CA TYR A 89 3.25 -10.93 0.50
C TYR A 89 3.17 -9.52 -0.10
N CYS A 90 1.97 -9.04 -0.44
CA CYS A 90 1.74 -7.70 -0.95
C CYS A 90 1.66 -6.63 0.14
N LEU A 91 1.64 -6.98 1.43
CA LEU A 91 1.86 -5.99 2.50
C LEU A 91 3.29 -5.46 2.42
N GLY A 92 3.48 -4.18 2.74
CA GLY A 92 4.73 -3.45 2.51
C GLY A 92 6.00 -4.11 3.07
N PRO A 93 7.19 -3.64 2.62
CA PRO A 93 8.46 -4.11 3.16
C PRO A 93 8.60 -3.82 4.67
N GLN A 94 7.96 -2.76 5.16
CA GLN A 94 7.93 -2.38 6.57
C GLN A 94 6.56 -2.69 7.17
N ASN A 95 6.52 -2.78 8.49
CA ASN A 95 5.26 -2.97 9.21
C ASN A 95 4.49 -1.63 9.23
N ALA A 96 3.29 -1.63 8.67
CA ALA A 96 2.44 -0.45 8.62
C ALA A 96 2.00 0.06 10.01
N PHE A 97 2.00 -0.77 11.04
CA PHE A 97 1.58 -0.39 12.39
C PHE A 97 2.74 0.07 13.29
N TYR A 98 3.97 -0.33 12.97
CA TYR A 98 5.17 -0.04 13.78
C TYR A 98 6.34 0.39 12.87
N PRO A 99 6.39 1.67 12.45
CA PRO A 99 7.44 2.14 11.56
C PRO A 99 8.78 2.22 12.27
N ILE A 100 9.86 1.91 11.57
CA ILE A 100 11.20 2.18 12.07
C ILE A 100 11.54 3.62 11.73
N LEU A 101 11.70 4.46 12.77
CA LEU A 101 12.21 5.82 12.59
C LEU A 101 13.63 5.76 12.05
N LYS A 102 13.78 6.04 10.75
CA LYS A 102 15.08 6.38 10.19
C LYS A 102 15.35 7.86 10.48
N LYS A 103 15.76 8.16 11.72
CA LYS A 103 16.08 9.53 12.15
C LYS A 103 17.25 10.06 11.32
N GLN A 104 16.96 10.73 10.21
CA GLN A 104 17.96 11.54 9.51
C GLN A 104 18.24 12.78 10.35
N ALA A 105 19.50 13.17 10.46
CA ALA A 105 20.00 14.16 11.42
C ALA A 105 19.35 15.56 11.38
N ASN A 106 18.48 15.84 10.39
CA ASN A 106 17.87 17.16 10.14
C ASN A 106 16.33 17.15 9.98
N GLN A 107 15.63 16.02 10.13
CA GLN A 107 14.16 15.97 10.00
C GLN A 107 13.47 16.28 11.34
N THR A 108 12.41 17.09 11.30
CA THR A 108 11.55 17.31 12.48
C THR A 108 10.73 16.05 12.78
N GLU A 109 10.38 15.81 14.05
CA GLU A 109 9.54 14.64 14.41
C GLU A 109 8.17 14.68 13.74
N THR A 110 7.62 15.88 13.53
CA THR A 110 6.36 16.09 12.79
C THR A 110 6.47 15.67 11.32
N ASP A 111 7.61 15.90 10.67
CA ASP A 111 7.82 15.47 9.29
C ASP A 111 7.86 13.95 9.17
N ALA A 112 8.53 13.28 10.10
CA ALA A 112 8.60 11.81 10.14
C ALA A 112 7.21 11.18 10.35
N ILE A 113 6.38 11.76 11.22
CA ILE A 113 4.99 11.31 11.43
C ILE A 113 4.14 11.56 10.18
N GLY A 114 4.34 12.68 9.50
CA GLY A 114 3.71 12.91 8.21
C GLY A 114 4.07 11.81 7.21
N GLU A 115 5.37 11.55 7.03
CA GLU A 115 5.87 10.53 6.10
C GLU A 115 5.29 9.14 6.42
N TYR A 116 5.15 8.82 7.71
CA TYR A 116 4.47 7.61 8.14
C TYR A 116 3.03 7.49 7.59
N PHE A 117 2.21 8.55 7.66
CA PHE A 117 0.85 8.49 7.11
C PHE A 117 0.80 8.26 5.59
N ALA A 118 1.74 8.84 4.84
CA ALA A 118 1.85 8.61 3.41
C ALA A 118 2.28 7.17 3.11
N GLU A 119 3.26 6.66 3.87
CA GLU A 119 3.80 5.32 3.68
C GLU A 119 2.78 4.23 4.04
N VAL A 120 2.00 4.41 5.11
CA VAL A 120 0.94 3.47 5.49
C VAL A 120 -0.11 3.30 4.38
N ASN A 121 -0.41 4.37 3.63
CA ASN A 121 -1.31 4.26 2.48
C ASN A 121 -0.75 3.31 1.42
N SER A 122 0.53 3.43 1.07
CA SER A 122 1.15 2.59 0.05
C SER A 122 1.41 1.15 0.54
N GLN A 123 1.61 0.98 1.84
CA GLN A 123 1.89 -0.32 2.45
C GLN A 123 0.63 -1.15 2.72
N LEU A 124 -0.47 -0.51 3.13
CA LEU A 124 -1.67 -1.19 3.61
C LEU A 124 -2.92 -0.79 2.82
N PHE A 125 -3.31 0.48 2.86
CA PHE A 125 -4.64 0.90 2.37
C PHE A 125 -4.81 0.72 0.87
N ALA A 126 -3.80 1.09 0.06
CA ALA A 126 -3.83 0.90 -1.38
C ALA A 126 -3.86 -0.60 -1.76
N VAL A 127 -3.12 -1.45 -1.03
CA VAL A 127 -3.13 -2.90 -1.24
C VAL A 127 -4.51 -3.47 -0.94
N VAL A 128 -5.10 -3.12 0.20
CA VAL A 128 -6.45 -3.53 0.60
C VAL A 128 -7.47 -3.08 -0.46
N PHE A 129 -7.39 -1.83 -0.91
CA PHE A 129 -8.27 -1.27 -1.94
C PHE A 129 -8.22 -2.08 -3.24
N TRP A 130 -7.03 -2.28 -3.82
CA TRP A 130 -6.88 -3.01 -5.08
C TRP A 130 -7.22 -4.51 -4.94
N TYR A 131 -6.98 -5.10 -3.76
CA TYR A 131 -7.40 -6.47 -3.46
C TYR A 131 -8.92 -6.62 -3.44
N ILE A 132 -9.65 -5.66 -2.88
CA ILE A 132 -11.11 -5.69 -2.85
C ILE A 132 -11.67 -5.58 -4.26
N ILE A 133 -11.18 -4.63 -5.05
CA ILE A 133 -11.69 -4.35 -6.41
C ILE A 133 -11.42 -5.53 -7.34
N ALA A 134 -10.16 -5.94 -7.49
CA ALA A 134 -9.76 -6.88 -8.53
C ALA A 134 -9.06 -8.15 -8.02
N GLY A 135 -8.85 -8.29 -6.71
CA GLY A 135 -8.34 -9.52 -6.08
C GLY A 135 -6.82 -9.58 -5.95
N PRO A 136 -6.25 -10.79 -5.70
CA PRO A 136 -4.82 -10.95 -5.36
C PRO A 136 -3.88 -10.49 -6.48
N ILE A 137 -4.26 -10.68 -7.74
CA ILE A 137 -3.43 -10.30 -8.89
C ILE A 137 -3.26 -8.78 -8.96
N ALA A 138 -4.32 -8.00 -8.70
CA ALA A 138 -4.25 -6.54 -8.72
C ALA A 138 -3.41 -5.97 -7.56
N ALA A 139 -3.56 -6.54 -6.37
CA ALA A 139 -2.73 -6.19 -5.21
C ALA A 139 -1.24 -6.45 -5.51
N LEU A 140 -0.93 -7.58 -6.15
CA LEU A 140 0.44 -7.92 -6.55
C LEU A 140 0.98 -6.96 -7.61
N THR A 141 0.20 -6.68 -8.66
CA THR A 141 0.59 -5.72 -9.70
C THR A 141 0.90 -4.35 -9.11
N TYR A 142 0.02 -3.83 -8.25
CA TYR A 142 0.25 -2.57 -7.55
C TYR A 142 1.55 -2.61 -6.74
N ARG A 143 1.78 -3.67 -5.94
CA ARG A 143 3.00 -3.79 -5.13
C ARG A 143 4.26 -3.84 -6.00
N LEU A 144 4.26 -4.57 -7.11
CA LEU A 144 5.40 -4.63 -8.02
C LEU A 144 5.71 -3.27 -8.65
N ILE A 145 4.67 -2.52 -9.05
CA ILE A 145 4.84 -1.14 -9.55
C ILE A 145 5.44 -0.25 -8.46
N ALA A 146 4.93 -0.33 -7.23
CA ALA A 146 5.42 0.46 -6.10
C ALA A 146 6.90 0.16 -5.79
N LEU A 147 7.33 -1.11 -5.84
CA LEU A 147 8.72 -1.51 -5.64
C LEU A 147 9.66 -0.98 -6.73
N CYS A 148 9.17 -0.83 -7.96
CA CYS A 148 9.96 -0.24 -9.04
C CYS A 148 10.32 1.24 -8.79
N LYS A 149 9.69 1.93 -7.82
CA LYS A 149 10.07 3.31 -7.43
C LYS A 149 11.50 3.39 -6.89
N GLU A 150 11.99 2.32 -6.25
CA GLU A 150 13.37 2.26 -5.72
C GLU A 150 14.42 1.94 -6.79
N ILE A 151 13.99 1.62 -8.02
CA ILE A 151 14.86 1.20 -9.11
C ILE A 151 15.18 2.37 -10.04
N ASN A 152 16.40 2.91 -9.95
CA ASN A 152 16.82 4.18 -10.59
C ASN A 152 16.47 4.36 -12.08
N PHE A 153 16.47 3.30 -12.88
CA PHE A 153 16.28 3.40 -14.34
C PHE A 153 14.80 3.41 -14.78
N ILE A 154 13.86 3.10 -13.88
CA ILE A 154 12.40 3.09 -14.11
C ILE A 154 11.62 3.84 -13.03
N SER A 155 12.32 4.46 -12.08
CA SER A 155 11.73 5.08 -10.90
C SER A 155 10.71 6.17 -11.26
N THR A 156 11.00 6.97 -12.30
CA THR A 156 10.10 8.03 -12.76
C THR A 156 8.77 7.46 -13.26
N GLN A 157 8.80 6.44 -14.11
CA GLN A 157 7.60 5.81 -14.67
C GLN A 157 6.82 5.07 -13.58
N ALA A 158 7.52 4.34 -12.72
CA ALA A 158 6.93 3.67 -11.57
C ALA A 158 6.25 4.68 -10.63
N SER A 159 6.88 5.83 -10.38
CA SER A 159 6.30 6.89 -9.55
C SER A 159 5.05 7.48 -10.18
N GLN A 160 5.05 7.78 -11.48
CA GLN A 160 3.88 8.33 -12.18
C GLN A 160 2.67 7.38 -12.12
N ILE A 161 2.88 6.09 -12.41
CA ILE A 161 1.80 5.09 -12.33
C ILE A 161 1.32 4.93 -10.89
N THR A 162 2.25 4.86 -9.92
CA THR A 162 1.91 4.70 -8.51
C THR A 162 1.07 5.87 -8.02
N SER A 163 1.43 7.11 -8.35
CA SER A 163 0.63 8.30 -8.04
C SER A 163 -0.80 8.17 -8.54
N ILE A 164 -1.00 7.70 -9.78
CA ILE A 164 -2.33 7.49 -10.36
C ILE A 164 -3.10 6.39 -9.62
N LEU A 165 -2.47 5.24 -9.37
CA LEU A 165 -3.09 4.11 -8.67
C LEU A 165 -3.45 4.42 -7.22
N GLU A 166 -2.69 5.31 -6.58
CA GLU A 166 -2.90 5.74 -5.20
C GLU A 166 -3.85 6.93 -5.09
N TRP A 167 -4.27 7.54 -6.21
CA TRP A 167 -5.11 8.72 -6.17
C TRP A 167 -6.39 8.48 -5.36
N ILE A 168 -7.14 7.41 -5.68
CA ILE A 168 -8.37 7.05 -4.95
C ILE A 168 -8.06 6.54 -3.53
N PRO A 169 -7.16 5.54 -3.33
CA PRO A 169 -6.79 5.09 -2.00
C PRO A 169 -6.40 6.23 -1.06
N ALA A 170 -5.58 7.19 -1.52
CA ALA A 170 -5.10 8.28 -0.68
C ALA A 170 -6.24 9.17 -0.14
N ARG A 171 -7.30 9.42 -0.94
CA ARG A 171 -8.45 10.22 -0.48
C ARG A 171 -9.30 9.43 0.51
N ILE A 172 -9.53 8.14 0.25
CA ILE A 172 -10.27 7.27 1.17
C ILE A 172 -9.51 7.18 2.50
N THR A 173 -8.20 6.95 2.46
CA THR A 173 -7.34 6.87 3.64
C THR A 173 -7.31 8.19 4.41
N ALA A 174 -7.18 9.33 3.73
CA ALA A 174 -7.23 10.64 4.38
C ALA A 174 -8.60 10.86 5.07
N LEU A 175 -9.70 10.48 4.44
CA LEU A 175 -11.04 10.57 5.04
C LEU A 175 -11.18 9.64 6.25
N LEU A 176 -10.64 8.43 6.19
CA LEU A 176 -10.62 7.49 7.33
C LEU A 176 -9.84 8.06 8.51
N PHE A 177 -8.66 8.65 8.27
CA PHE A 177 -7.89 9.32 9.33
C PHE A 177 -8.70 10.44 9.98
N LEU A 178 -9.39 11.26 9.19
CA LEU A 178 -10.23 12.33 9.73
C LEU A 178 -11.44 11.80 10.49
N LEU A 179 -12.06 10.72 10.03
CA LEU A 179 -13.23 10.11 10.67
C LEU A 179 -12.89 9.54 12.05
N VAL A 180 -11.69 8.97 12.19
CA VAL A 180 -11.21 8.38 13.45
C VAL A 180 -10.62 9.43 14.38
N GLY A 181 -9.91 10.42 13.84
CA GLY A 181 -9.28 11.50 14.59
C GLY A 181 -10.13 12.77 14.63
N ASN A 182 -9.46 13.91 14.55
CA ASN A 182 -10.09 15.21 14.56
C ASN A 182 -10.62 15.61 13.17
N PHE A 183 -11.84 15.18 12.86
CA PHE A 183 -12.51 15.50 11.60
C PHE A 183 -12.60 17.00 11.33
N GLN A 184 -13.00 17.78 12.33
CA GLN A 184 -13.29 19.21 12.17
C GLN A 184 -12.05 20.00 11.73
N ARG A 185 -10.86 19.69 12.27
CA ARG A 185 -9.63 20.40 11.93
C ARG A 185 -9.13 20.08 10.53
N GLY A 186 -9.09 18.80 10.17
CA GLY A 186 -8.49 18.37 8.92
C GLY A 186 -9.43 18.39 7.71
N PHE A 187 -10.75 18.50 7.90
CA PHE A 187 -11.70 18.50 6.76
C PHE A 187 -11.50 19.68 5.81
N HIS A 188 -11.17 20.87 6.32
CA HIS A 188 -10.87 22.03 5.48
C HIS A 188 -9.66 21.76 4.58
N LEU A 189 -8.60 21.16 5.12
CA LEU A 189 -7.42 20.76 4.35
C LEU A 189 -7.79 19.66 3.34
N PHE A 190 -8.59 18.67 3.73
CA PHE A 190 -9.05 17.61 2.84
C PHE A 190 -9.78 18.19 1.61
N VAL A 191 -10.74 19.10 1.79
CA VAL A 191 -11.49 19.69 0.68
C VAL A 191 -10.59 20.47 -0.28
N GLN A 192 -9.52 21.12 0.22
CA GLN A 192 -8.55 21.79 -0.64
C GLN A 192 -7.74 20.81 -1.50
N TYR A 193 -7.39 19.64 -0.95
CA TYR A 193 -6.52 18.68 -1.62
C TYR A 193 -7.24 17.54 -2.34
N VAL A 194 -8.56 17.35 -2.13
CA VAL A 194 -9.31 16.20 -2.64
C VAL A 194 -9.26 16.09 -4.17
N LEU A 195 -9.33 17.22 -4.89
CA LEU A 195 -9.23 17.31 -6.37
C LEU A 195 -7.81 17.63 -6.89
N THR A 196 -6.79 17.65 -6.03
CA THR A 196 -5.42 17.93 -6.48
C THR A 196 -4.84 16.77 -7.32
N SER A 197 -3.84 17.08 -8.15
CA SER A 197 -3.08 16.13 -8.96
C SER A 197 -2.63 14.89 -8.17
N PRO A 198 -2.60 13.70 -8.79
CA PRO A 198 -2.00 12.48 -8.25
C PRO A 198 -0.59 12.65 -7.66
N ASP A 199 0.21 13.60 -8.14
CA ASP A 199 1.57 13.84 -7.63
C ASP A 199 1.60 14.38 -6.20
N SER A 200 0.46 14.81 -5.66
CA SER A 200 0.34 15.38 -4.31
C SER A 200 -0.36 14.44 -3.31
N ASN A 201 -0.47 13.15 -3.62
CA ASN A 201 -1.08 12.15 -2.72
C ASN A 201 -0.41 12.14 -1.33
N ASP A 202 0.91 12.27 -1.28
CA ASP A 202 1.63 12.30 0.00
C ASP A 202 1.26 13.53 0.82
N LYS A 203 1.04 14.69 0.17
CA LYS A 203 0.70 15.94 0.86
C LYS A 203 -0.65 15.88 1.55
N ILE A 204 -1.66 15.29 0.90
CA ILE A 204 -2.99 15.13 1.50
C ILE A 204 -2.93 14.18 2.70
N LEU A 205 -2.19 13.07 2.59
CA LEU A 205 -2.05 12.09 3.66
C LEU A 205 -1.27 12.65 4.85
N ARG A 206 -0.13 13.30 4.59
CA ARG A 206 0.66 14.02 5.61
C ARG A 206 -0.18 15.07 6.33
N GLY A 207 -0.82 15.95 5.56
CA GLY A 207 -1.60 17.06 6.10
C GLY A 207 -2.82 16.59 6.89
N CYS A 208 -3.65 15.72 6.31
CA CYS A 208 -4.86 15.23 6.99
C CYS A 208 -4.52 14.33 8.18
N GLY A 209 -3.52 13.45 8.06
CA GLY A 209 -3.09 12.58 9.15
C GLY A 209 -2.56 13.37 10.36
N LEU A 210 -1.71 14.38 10.11
CA LEU A 210 -1.21 15.25 11.18
C LEU A 210 -2.35 16.04 11.84
N GLN A 211 -3.28 16.60 11.07
CA GLN A 211 -4.43 17.32 11.62
C GLN A 211 -5.40 16.40 12.37
N ALA A 212 -5.53 15.14 11.95
CA ALA A 212 -6.37 14.15 12.60
C ALA A 212 -5.84 13.77 14.00
N VAL A 213 -4.52 13.67 14.19
CA VAL A 213 -3.93 13.32 15.49
C VAL A 213 -3.78 14.52 16.42
N ARG A 214 -3.58 15.74 15.89
CA ARG A 214 -3.32 16.93 16.70
C ARG A 214 -4.49 17.26 17.63
N ILE A 215 -4.20 17.26 18.95
CA ILE A 215 -5.13 17.70 20.00
C ILE A 215 -4.98 19.20 20.27
N ASN A 216 -3.76 19.72 20.35
CA ASN A 216 -3.45 21.15 20.53
C ASN A 216 -2.36 21.60 19.54
N ASP A 217 -2.38 22.87 19.12
CA ASP A 217 -1.40 23.42 18.16
C ASP A 217 0.03 23.53 18.73
N THR A 218 0.16 23.47 20.06
CA THR A 218 1.41 23.64 20.81
C THR A 218 2.05 22.33 21.27
N GLU A 219 1.31 21.22 21.20
CA GLU A 219 1.81 19.92 21.65
C GLU A 219 2.45 19.16 20.48
N GLU A 220 3.66 18.66 20.71
CA GLU A 220 4.30 17.74 19.78
C GLU A 220 3.50 16.43 19.73
N VAL A 221 3.23 15.96 18.52
CA VAL A 221 2.47 14.73 18.32
C VAL A 221 3.38 13.54 18.59
N PRO A 222 3.09 12.66 19.56
CA PRO A 222 3.88 11.46 19.76
C PRO A 222 3.59 10.44 18.66
N MET A 223 4.62 9.69 18.24
CA MET A 223 4.49 8.63 17.23
C MET A 223 3.40 7.61 17.58
N ALA A 224 3.30 7.23 18.86
CA ALA A 224 2.30 6.30 19.35
C ALA A 224 0.85 6.76 19.08
N ALA A 225 0.59 8.08 19.05
CA ALA A 225 -0.74 8.58 18.71
C ALA A 225 -1.05 8.42 17.21
N ALA A 226 -0.05 8.53 16.35
CA ALA A 226 -0.20 8.25 14.92
C ALA A 226 -0.41 6.76 14.63
N GLU A 227 0.32 5.87 15.31
CA GLU A 227 0.13 4.41 15.23
C GLU A 227 -1.29 4.03 15.65
N ASN A 228 -1.76 4.53 16.81
CA ASN A 228 -3.13 4.33 17.26
C ASN A 228 -4.15 4.83 16.25
N LEU A 229 -3.95 6.00 15.63
CA LEU A 229 -4.87 6.50 14.61
C LEU A 229 -4.95 5.54 13.41
N VAL A 230 -3.81 5.03 12.94
CA VAL A 230 -3.75 4.07 11.82
C VAL A 230 -4.42 2.75 12.17
N GLU A 231 -4.21 2.22 13.38
CA GLU A 231 -4.89 1.02 13.86
C GLU A 231 -6.42 1.18 13.81
N HIS A 232 -6.94 2.26 14.41
CA HIS A 232 -8.37 2.51 14.44
C HIS A 232 -8.94 2.79 13.04
N ALA A 233 -8.23 3.52 12.19
CA ALA A 233 -8.63 3.74 10.79
C ALA A 233 -8.70 2.42 10.00
N THR A 234 -7.78 1.49 10.27
CA THR A 234 -7.82 0.14 9.69
C THR A 234 -9.04 -0.65 10.16
N ILE A 235 -9.38 -0.57 11.45
CA ILE A 235 -10.60 -1.20 11.99
C ILE A 235 -11.85 -0.62 11.32
N VAL A 236 -11.94 0.70 11.20
CA VAL A 236 -13.08 1.36 10.54
C VAL A 236 -13.18 0.96 9.06
N LEU A 237 -12.05 0.86 8.36
CA LEU A 237 -12.03 0.31 7.00
C LEU A 237 -12.61 -1.11 6.96
N LEU A 238 -12.19 -2.00 7.86
CA LEU A 238 -12.71 -3.36 7.93
C LEU A 238 -14.22 -3.41 8.18
N VAL A 239 -14.74 -2.53 9.05
CA VAL A 239 -16.19 -2.41 9.28
C VAL A 239 -16.91 -1.97 8.00
N PHE A 240 -16.40 -0.98 7.27
CA PHE A 240 -16.99 -0.57 6.00
C PHE A 240 -16.97 -1.69 4.97
N ILE A 241 -15.85 -2.41 4.85
CA ILE A 241 -15.76 -3.56 3.94
C ILE A 241 -16.77 -4.62 4.34
N ALA A 242 -16.90 -4.94 5.63
CA ALA A 242 -17.89 -5.89 6.13
C ALA A 242 -19.31 -5.47 5.76
N LEU A 243 -19.67 -4.20 5.98
CA LEU A 243 -20.98 -3.67 5.64
C LEU A 243 -21.26 -3.75 4.14
N PHE A 244 -20.33 -3.31 3.29
CA PHE A 244 -20.50 -3.42 1.84
C PHE A 244 -20.60 -4.87 1.37
N THR A 245 -19.84 -5.79 1.98
CA THR A 245 -19.97 -7.21 1.66
C THR A 245 -21.32 -7.79 2.08
N LEU A 246 -21.92 -7.34 3.18
CA LEU A 246 -23.25 -7.79 3.60
C LEU A 246 -24.35 -7.23 2.67
N VAL A 247 -24.26 -5.95 2.30
CA VAL A 247 -25.20 -5.32 1.38
C VAL A 247 -25.20 -5.99 0.01
N ALA A 248 -24.04 -6.45 -0.48
CA ALA A 248 -23.95 -7.17 -1.74
C ALA A 248 -24.66 -8.54 -1.74
N TRP A 249 -25.03 -9.06 -0.57
CA TRP A 249 -25.77 -10.32 -0.41
C TRP A 249 -27.27 -10.14 -0.23
N LEU A 250 -27.73 -8.90 -0.02
CA LEU A 250 -29.13 -8.54 0.19
C LEU A 250 -29.78 -8.14 -1.13
#